data_AF-A0A318KSH8-F1
#
_entry.id   AF-A0A318KSH8-F1
#
_cell.length_a   1.000
_cell.length_b   1.000
_cell.length_c   1.000
_cell.angle_alpha   90.00
_cell.angle_beta   90.00
_cell.angle_gamma   90.00
#
_symmetry.space_group_name_H-M   'P 1'
#
loop_
_entity.id
_entity.type
_entity.pdbx_description
1 polymer ?
#
loop_
_entity_poly.entity_id
_entity_poly.type
_entity_poly.pdbx_seq_one_letter_code
_entity_poly.pdbx_strand_id
1 'polypeptide(L)'
;MYGSNYEFGTDDAKKIEVEFNVNVNTLLEAKQKMNSTEYNLLLQDYIYSVCICIARDMFALLPIRTQYYHSHCFEWKNRSIIDFDRQNFSNVKFGYINSSDSLVQFRHNMNFNETCGFSPVGNLE
;
A
#
# COMPACT_ATOMS: atom_id res chain seq x y z
N MET A 1 -7.47 -8.56 11.66
CA MET A 1 -6.71 -9.30 10.62
C MET A 1 -6.38 -8.32 9.50
N TYR A 2 -5.09 -8.11 9.24
CA TYR A 2 -4.58 -7.30 8.14
C TYR A 2 -4.84 -8.05 6.82
N GLY A 3 -5.56 -7.42 5.89
CA GLY A 3 -5.85 -7.91 4.53
C GLY A 3 -6.44 -9.33 4.39
N SER A 4 -6.84 -9.70 3.17
CA SER A 4 -7.22 -11.09 2.81
C SER A 4 -6.96 -11.34 1.33
N ASN A 5 -6.88 -12.61 0.92
CA ASN A 5 -6.56 -13.04 -0.45
C ASN A 5 -5.24 -12.43 -0.95
N TYR A 6 -4.16 -12.73 -0.24
CA TYR A 6 -2.83 -12.38 -0.69
C TYR A 6 -2.43 -13.32 -1.82
N GLU A 7 -2.10 -12.75 -2.97
CA GLU A 7 -1.54 -13.45 -4.12
C GLU A 7 -0.16 -12.88 -4.40
N PHE A 8 0.83 -13.76 -4.52
CA PHE A 8 2.21 -13.41 -4.81
C PHE A 8 2.58 -14.02 -6.16
N GLY A 9 3.01 -13.18 -7.11
CA GLY A 9 3.35 -13.58 -8.46
C GLY A 9 4.68 -12.99 -8.90
N THR A 10 5.29 -13.58 -9.92
CA THR A 10 6.46 -13.00 -10.57
C THR A 10 6.62 -13.57 -11.98
N ASP A 11 7.01 -12.72 -12.91
CA ASP A 11 7.44 -13.06 -14.27
C ASP A 11 8.97 -12.83 -14.48
N ASP A 12 9.63 -12.20 -13.51
CA ASP A 12 11.06 -11.87 -13.49
C ASP A 12 11.65 -12.19 -12.12
N ALA A 13 12.70 -13.01 -12.07
CA ALA A 13 13.38 -13.40 -10.83
C ALA A 13 13.88 -12.23 -9.94
N LYS A 14 13.93 -10.99 -10.47
CA LYS A 14 14.30 -9.77 -9.74
C LYS A 14 13.10 -9.00 -9.17
N LYS A 15 11.87 -9.42 -9.48
CA LYS A 15 10.63 -8.74 -9.15
C LYS A 15 9.67 -9.67 -8.42
N ILE A 16 8.79 -9.09 -7.62
CA ILE A 16 7.60 -9.79 -7.13
C ILE A 16 6.42 -8.83 -7.19
N GLU A 17 5.26 -9.35 -7.57
CA GLU A 17 3.99 -8.66 -7.55
C GLU A 17 3.17 -9.24 -6.41
N VAL A 18 2.54 -8.37 -5.62
CA VAL A 18 1.69 -8.76 -4.51
C VAL A 18 0.33 -8.13 -4.69
N GLU A 19 -0.67 -8.96 -4.93
CA GLU A 19 -2.06 -8.55 -4.92
C GLU A 19 -2.69 -8.88 -3.57
N PHE A 20 -3.47 -7.95 -3.01
CA PHE A 20 -4.21 -8.22 -1.77
C PHE A 20 -5.44 -7.35 -1.64
N ASN A 21 -6.44 -7.87 -0.92
CA ASN A 21 -7.63 -7.11 -0.56
C ASN A 21 -7.46 -6.40 0.78
N VAL A 22 -7.75 -5.11 0.78
CA VAL A 22 -7.75 -4.28 1.97
C VAL A 22 -9.00 -4.60 2.79
N ASN A 23 -8.80 -5.12 4.00
CA ASN A 23 -9.91 -5.37 4.93
C ASN A 23 -10.35 -4.07 5.59
N VAL A 24 -11.22 -3.30 4.93
CA VAL A 24 -11.75 -2.03 5.45
C VAL A 24 -12.63 -2.19 6.69
N ASN A 25 -13.11 -3.42 6.97
CA ASN A 25 -13.93 -3.67 8.15
C ASN A 25 -13.16 -3.42 9.46
N THR A 26 -11.83 -3.49 9.42
CA THR A 26 -10.98 -3.14 10.57
C THR A 26 -11.07 -1.67 10.95
N LEU A 27 -11.59 -0.81 10.06
CA LEU A 27 -11.71 0.64 10.25
C LEU A 27 -13.17 1.10 10.42
N LEU A 28 -14.13 0.17 10.60
CA LEU A 28 -15.56 0.51 10.72
C LEU A 28 -15.87 1.49 11.84
N GLU A 29 -15.28 1.30 13.01
CA GLU A 29 -15.49 2.23 14.13
C GLU A 29 -14.94 3.62 13.83
N ALA A 30 -13.77 3.70 13.16
CA ALA A 30 -13.18 4.97 12.76
C ALA A 30 -14.08 5.67 11.72
N LYS A 31 -14.60 4.93 10.74
CA LYS A 31 -15.55 5.42 9.72
C LYS A 31 -16.80 6.07 10.32
N GLN A 32 -17.27 5.57 11.45
CA GLN A 32 -18.44 6.12 12.14
C GLN A 32 -18.14 7.35 13.01
N LYS A 33 -16.91 7.48 13.48
CA LYS A 33 -16.50 8.50 14.46
C LYS A 33 -15.77 9.69 13.83
N MET A 34 -15.14 9.48 12.68
CA MET A 34 -14.31 10.48 11.99
C MET A 34 -15.05 11.16 10.86
N ASN A 35 -14.63 12.37 10.50
CA ASN A 35 -15.09 12.98 9.26
C ASN A 35 -14.45 12.27 8.04
N SER A 36 -14.99 12.49 6.84
CA SER A 36 -14.52 11.80 5.64
C SER A 36 -13.03 12.00 5.38
N THR A 37 -12.50 13.19 5.66
CA THR A 37 -11.09 13.51 5.46
C THR A 37 -10.18 12.72 6.40
N GLU A 38 -10.49 12.74 7.69
CA GLU A 38 -9.77 11.98 8.71
C GLU A 38 -9.81 10.47 8.42
N TYR A 39 -10.98 9.95 8.02
CA TYR A 39 -11.12 8.56 7.64
C TYR A 39 -10.27 8.20 6.40
N ASN A 40 -10.26 9.06 5.39
CA ASN A 40 -9.49 8.81 4.16
C ASN A 40 -7.98 8.78 4.44
N LEU A 41 -7.47 9.70 5.27
CA LEU A 41 -6.08 9.71 5.72
C LEU A 41 -5.74 8.45 6.49
N LEU A 42 -6.59 8.03 7.44
CA LEU A 42 -6.41 6.79 8.19
C LEU A 42 -6.39 5.55 7.28
N LEU A 43 -7.29 5.49 6.29
CA LEU A 43 -7.34 4.40 5.33
C LEU A 43 -6.07 4.35 4.48
N GLN A 44 -5.55 5.50 4.05
CA GLN A 44 -4.29 5.59 3.32
C GLN A 44 -3.12 5.10 4.16
N ASP A 45 -3.02 5.55 5.41
CA ASP A 45 -1.99 5.14 6.36
C ASP A 45 -2.02 3.63 6.63
N TYR A 46 -3.22 3.07 6.75
CA TYR A 46 -3.41 1.63 6.92
C TYR A 46 -2.93 0.83 5.70
N ILE A 47 -3.32 1.21 4.48
CA ILE A 47 -2.90 0.53 3.25
C ILE A 47 -1.38 0.59 3.11
N TYR A 48 -0.79 1.77 3.32
CA TYR A 48 0.64 1.96 3.20
C TYR A 48 1.43 1.15 4.24
N SER A 49 0.94 1.10 5.48
CA SER A 49 1.53 0.27 6.55
C SER A 49 1.55 -1.21 6.18
N VAL A 50 0.45 -1.72 5.61
CA VAL A 50 0.38 -3.11 5.14
C VAL A 50 1.40 -3.36 4.02
N CYS A 51 1.52 -2.45 3.05
CA CYS A 51 2.52 -2.58 1.98
C CYS A 51 3.95 -2.58 2.53
N ILE A 52 4.30 -1.68 3.47
CA ILE A 52 5.63 -1.67 4.11
C ILE A 52 5.92 -2.98 4.83
N CYS A 53 4.95 -3.52 5.58
CA CYS A 53 5.14 -4.77 6.30
C CYS A 53 5.50 -5.91 5.33
N ILE A 54 4.74 -6.02 4.23
CA ILE A 54 5.02 -7.05 3.22
C ILE A 54 6.37 -6.78 2.54
N ALA A 55 6.75 -5.52 2.32
CA ALA A 55 7.97 -5.16 1.58
C ALA A 55 9.20 -5.54 2.38
N ARG A 56 9.17 -5.21 3.67
CA ARG A 56 10.20 -5.60 4.62
C ARG A 56 10.36 -7.11 4.64
N ASP A 57 9.25 -7.85 4.74
CA ASP A 57 9.29 -9.30 4.85
C ASP A 57 9.78 -9.95 3.54
N MET A 58 9.35 -9.46 2.37
CA MET A 58 9.82 -9.98 1.08
C MET A 58 11.29 -9.64 0.80
N PHE A 59 11.75 -8.41 1.11
CA PHE A 59 13.17 -8.07 0.99
C PHE A 59 14.05 -8.79 2.01
N ALA A 60 13.52 -9.23 3.15
CA ALA A 60 14.26 -10.07 4.08
C ALA A 60 14.38 -11.51 3.59
N LEU A 61 13.34 -12.04 2.94
CA LEU A 61 13.25 -13.45 2.57
C LEU A 61 13.81 -13.76 1.18
N LEU A 62 13.69 -12.83 0.22
CA LEU A 62 13.98 -13.08 -1.18
C LEU A 62 15.05 -12.10 -1.71
N PRO A 63 15.99 -12.56 -2.55
CA PRO A 63 17.02 -11.70 -3.16
C PRO A 63 16.48 -10.87 -4.35
N ILE A 64 15.24 -10.38 -4.25
CA ILE A 64 14.60 -9.51 -5.25
C ILE A 64 15.08 -8.05 -5.12
N ARG A 65 15.00 -7.31 -6.23
CA ARG A 65 15.39 -5.89 -6.30
C ARG A 65 14.19 -4.95 -6.20
N THR A 66 13.06 -5.36 -6.76
CA THR A 66 11.87 -4.51 -6.91
C THR A 66 10.63 -5.29 -6.50
N GLN A 67 9.65 -4.59 -5.97
CA GLN A 67 8.38 -5.16 -5.58
C GLN A 67 7.22 -4.22 -5.93
N TYR A 68 6.24 -4.78 -6.64
CA TYR A 68 5.00 -4.10 -6.99
C TYR A 68 3.87 -4.58 -6.10
N TYR A 69 3.09 -3.64 -5.60
CA TYR A 69 1.90 -3.91 -4.80
C TYR A 69 0.67 -3.49 -5.55
N HIS A 70 -0.30 -4.40 -5.65
CA HIS A 70 -1.62 -4.13 -6.17
C HIS A 70 -2.61 -4.29 -5.02
N SER A 71 -2.97 -3.17 -4.41
CA SER A 71 -3.98 -3.16 -3.36
C SER A 71 -5.36 -2.95 -3.97
N HIS A 72 -6.29 -3.83 -3.60
CA HIS A 72 -7.69 -3.77 -4.00
C HIS A 72 -8.55 -3.36 -2.80
N CYS A 73 -9.16 -2.18 -2.89
CA CYS A 73 -10.14 -1.73 -1.90
C CYS A 73 -11.57 -1.99 -2.44
N PHE A 74 -12.20 -3.06 -1.95
CA PHE A 74 -13.51 -3.53 -2.43
C PHE A 74 -14.63 -2.50 -2.26
N GLU A 75 -14.61 -1.71 -1.18
CA GLU A 75 -15.62 -0.66 -0.96
C GLU A 75 -15.59 0.42 -2.05
N TRP A 76 -14.43 0.62 -2.70
CA TRP A 76 -14.21 1.77 -3.57
C TRP A 76 -13.99 1.36 -5.04
N LYS A 77 -13.95 0.05 -5.35
CA LYS A 77 -13.50 -0.50 -6.64
C LYS A 77 -12.18 0.10 -7.13
N ASN A 78 -11.35 0.55 -6.19
CA ASN A 78 -10.13 1.27 -6.50
C ASN A 78 -8.94 0.33 -6.36
N ARG A 79 -8.12 0.36 -7.40
CA ARG A 79 -6.80 -0.24 -7.44
C ARG A 79 -5.80 0.84 -7.05
N SER A 80 -4.84 0.49 -6.22
CA SER A 80 -3.75 1.38 -5.84
C SER A 80 -2.45 0.61 -5.98
N ILE A 81 -1.51 1.19 -6.75
CA ILE A 81 -0.25 0.54 -7.07
C ILE A 81 0.89 1.25 -6.33
N ILE A 82 1.69 0.50 -5.59
CA ILE A 82 2.90 1.03 -4.93
C ILE A 82 4.10 0.22 -5.39
N ASP A 83 5.17 0.90 -5.78
CA ASP A 83 6.44 0.30 -6.17
C ASP A 83 7.47 0.61 -5.08
N PHE A 84 8.06 -0.46 -4.54
CA PHE A 84 9.21 -0.36 -3.65
C PHE A 84 10.41 -1.02 -4.33
N ASP A 85 11.51 -0.29 -4.43
CA ASP A 85 12.81 -0.88 -4.72
C ASP A 85 13.63 -1.04 -3.43
N ARG A 86 14.44 -2.10 -3.41
CA ARG A 86 15.25 -2.45 -2.24
C ARG A 86 16.21 -1.32 -1.84
N GLN A 87 16.75 -0.58 -2.79
CA GLN A 87 17.75 0.45 -2.52
C GLN A 87 17.13 1.61 -1.75
N ASN A 88 16.01 2.15 -2.22
CA ASN A 88 15.28 3.19 -1.51
C ASN A 88 14.68 2.66 -0.20
N PHE A 89 14.13 1.44 -0.20
CA PHE A 89 13.56 0.84 1.01
C PHE A 89 14.59 0.67 2.14
N SER A 90 15.83 0.30 1.82
CA SER A 90 16.91 0.15 2.80
C SER A 90 17.38 1.49 3.38
N ASN A 91 17.14 2.60 2.69
CA ASN A 91 17.50 3.95 3.12
C ASN A 91 16.43 4.59 4.01
N VAL A 92 15.24 4.00 4.09
CA VAL A 92 14.13 4.54 4.89
C VAL A 92 14.33 4.24 6.37
N LYS A 93 14.19 5.28 7.20
CA LYS A 93 14.23 5.19 8.66
C LYS A 93 12.82 4.97 9.21
N PHE A 94 12.41 3.72 9.33
CA PHE A 94 11.06 3.31 9.78
C PHE A 94 10.68 3.72 11.22
N GLY A 95 11.62 4.23 12.03
CA GLY A 95 11.35 4.65 13.41
C GLY A 95 10.51 5.93 13.57
N TYR A 96 10.28 6.70 12.49
CA TYR A 96 9.61 8.01 12.52
C TYR A 96 8.68 8.25 11.31
N ILE A 97 8.14 7.20 10.69
CA ILE A 97 7.31 7.37 9.49
C ILE A 97 5.90 7.84 9.88
N ASN A 98 5.58 9.08 9.52
CA ASN A 98 4.21 9.44 9.15
C ASN A 98 4.01 8.98 7.71
N SER A 99 3.05 8.08 7.51
CA SER A 99 2.82 7.33 6.28
C SER A 99 2.48 8.22 5.06
N SER A 100 2.07 9.47 5.28
CA SER A 100 1.89 10.50 4.27
C SER A 100 3.22 11.07 3.71
N ASP A 101 4.22 11.33 4.55
CA ASP A 101 5.52 11.89 4.11
C ASP A 101 6.39 10.85 3.37
N SER A 102 6.27 9.59 3.75
CA SER A 102 7.04 8.49 3.15
C SER A 102 6.53 8.07 1.76
N LEU A 103 5.26 8.37 1.42
CA LEU A 103 4.72 8.12 0.08
C LEU A 103 5.45 8.91 -1.00
N VAL A 104 5.98 10.10 -0.67
CA VAL A 104 6.74 10.95 -1.60
C VAL A 104 8.06 10.29 -2.00
N GLN A 105 8.62 9.41 -1.17
CA GLN A 105 9.93 8.80 -1.38
C GLN A 105 9.88 7.57 -2.29
N PHE A 106 8.69 6.97 -2.49
CA PHE A 106 8.52 5.77 -3.29
C PHE A 106 7.67 6.07 -4.51
N ARG A 107 8.02 5.42 -5.63
CA ARG A 107 7.21 5.51 -6.84
C ARG A 107 5.87 4.86 -6.56
N HIS A 108 4.79 5.62 -6.71
CA HIS A 108 3.44 5.12 -6.52
C HIS A 108 2.56 5.60 -7.67
N ASN A 109 1.60 4.77 -8.03
CA ASN A 109 0.48 5.13 -8.88
C ASN A 109 -0.79 4.97 -8.03
N MET A 110 -1.00 5.97 -7.19
CA MET A 110 -2.21 6.15 -6.40
C MET A 110 -2.80 7.50 -6.77
N ASN A 111 -4.10 7.51 -7.05
CA ASN A 111 -4.85 8.75 -7.12
C ASN A 111 -5.60 8.89 -5.80
N PHE A 112 -5.06 9.69 -4.89
CA PHE A 112 -5.63 9.93 -3.57
C PHE A 112 -5.87 11.43 -3.37
N ASN A 113 -7.06 11.77 -2.89
CA ASN A 113 -7.42 13.10 -2.45
C ASN A 113 -7.97 13.02 -1.03
N GLU A 114 -7.58 13.90 -0.12
CA GLU A 114 -8.03 13.85 1.26
C GLU A 114 -9.56 13.94 1.40
N THR A 115 -10.21 14.70 0.52
CA THR A 115 -11.67 14.92 0.54
C THR A 115 -12.42 13.77 -0.13
N CYS A 116 -11.92 13.29 -1.26
CA CYS A 116 -12.58 12.27 -2.08
C CYS A 116 -12.05 10.86 -1.88
N GLY A 117 -10.99 10.68 -1.09
CA GLY A 117 -10.20 9.47 -0.83
C GLY A 117 -9.48 8.90 -2.07
N PHE A 118 -9.35 7.58 -2.12
CA PHE A 118 -8.76 6.89 -3.27
C PHE A 118 -9.64 7.01 -4.52
N SER A 119 -9.02 6.99 -5.69
CA SER A 119 -9.64 6.98 -7.00
C SER A 119 -9.00 5.89 -7.85
N PRO A 120 -9.71 5.34 -8.85
CA PRO A 120 -9.20 4.23 -9.64
C PRO A 120 -8.02 4.71 -10.49
N VAL A 121 -6.93 3.94 -10.48
CA VAL A 121 -5.76 4.17 -11.33
C VAL A 121 -5.63 3.09 -12.38
N GLY A 122 -5.07 3.45 -13.54
CA GLY A 122 -4.67 2.49 -14.56
C GLY A 122 -3.51 1.61 -14.09
N ASN A 123 -3.25 0.53 -14.82
CA ASN A 123 -2.06 -0.30 -14.57
C ASN A 123 -0.80 0.55 -14.80
N LEU A 124 0.23 0.34 -13.97
CA LEU A 124 1.57 0.79 -14.31
C LEU A 124 2.09 -0.16 -15.39
N GLU A 125 2.35 0.39 -16.58
CA GLU A 125 3.17 -0.29 -17.61
C GLU A 125 4.65 -0.29 -17.20
#